data_AF-B1B3E6-F1
#
_entry.id   AF-B1B3E6-F1
#
_cell.length_a   1.000
_cell.length_b   1.000
_cell.length_c   1.000
_cell.angle_alpha   90.00
_cell.angle_beta   90.00
_cell.angle_gamma   90.00
#
_symmetry.space_group_name_H-M   'P 1'
#
loop_
_entity.id
_entity.type
_entity.pdbx_description
1 polymer ?
#
loop_
_entity_poly.entity_id
_entity_poly.type
_entity_poly.pdbx_seq_one_letter_code
_entity_poly.pdbx_strand_id
1 'polypeptide(L)' 'MSSGQRDITLRFLAEPGDVNFGGKVHGGAVMKWIDLAAYACSAAWSGKYCITA' A
#
# COMPACT_ATOMS: atom_id res chain seq x y z
N MET A 1 -15.57 4.02 -23.83
CA MET A 1 -14.83 3.46 -22.68
C MET A 1 -13.93 4.56 -22.18
N SER A 2 -14.23 5.13 -21.01
CA SER A 2 -13.37 6.14 -20.38
C SER A 2 -11.95 5.57 -20.34
N SER A 3 -10.96 6.34 -20.80
CA SER A 3 -9.54 5.99 -20.73
C SER A 3 -9.23 5.47 -19.31
N GLY A 4 -9.04 4.16 -19.18
CA GLY A 4 -9.07 3.47 -17.90
C GLY A 4 -8.11 4.11 -16.91
N GLN A 5 -8.65 4.48 -15.75
CA GLN A 5 -7.88 5.07 -14.65
C GLN A 5 -6.71 4.13 -14.30
N ARG A 6 -5.47 4.64 -14.42
CA ARG A 6 -4.23 3.87 -14.20
C ARG A 6 -3.60 4.14 -12.84
N ASP A 7 -4.23 4.96 -12.02
CA ASP A 7 -3.83 5.26 -10.66
C ASP A 7 -4.70 4.50 -9.65
N ILE A 8 -4.09 4.15 -8.53
CA ILE A 8 -4.79 3.60 -7.36
C ILE A 8 -4.42 4.49 -6.16
N THR A 9 -5.39 4.79 -5.31
CA THR A 9 -5.14 5.48 -4.04
C THR A 9 -5.65 4.63 -2.89
N LEU A 10 -4.73 4.19 -2.03
CA LEU A 10 -5.04 3.55 -0.76
C LEU A 10 -4.85 4.55 0.39
N ARG A 11 -5.75 4.51 1.37
CA ARG A 11 -5.69 5.35 2.57
C ARG A 11 -5.63 4.44 3.79
N PHE A 12 -4.64 4.67 4.64
CA PHE A 12 -4.41 3.89 5.84
C PHE A 12 -4.63 4.78 7.06
N LEU A 13 -5.32 4.24 8.06
CA LEU A 13 -5.40 4.84 9.38
C LEU A 13 -4.34 4.18 10.26
N ALA A 14 -3.49 4.99 10.90
CA ALA A 14 -2.52 4.47 11.85
C ALA A 14 -3.25 3.99 13.12
N GLU A 15 -3.13 2.72 13.44
CA GLU A 15 -3.72 2.15 14.66
C GLU A 15 -2.82 2.46 15.87
N PRO A 16 -3.35 2.42 17.10
CA PRO A 16 -2.54 2.58 18.31
C PRO A 16 -1.36 1.60 18.40
N GLY A 17 -1.46 0.43 17.76
CA GLY A 17 -0.37 -0.55 17.69
C GLY A 17 0.74 -0.20 16.69
N ASP A 18 0.47 0.68 15.71
CA ASP A 18 1.45 1.06 14.69
C ASP A 18 2.41 2.15 15.19
N VAL A 19 2.07 2.84 16.27
CA VAL A 19 2.84 3.97 16.80
C VAL A 19 3.78 3.55 17.93
N ASN A 20 4.97 4.15 17.98
CA ASN A 20 5.90 4.01 19.09
C ASN A 20 5.50 4.89 20.28
N PHE A 21 6.24 4.79 21.38
CA PHE A 21 6.00 5.58 22.59
C PHE A 21 6.02 7.11 22.36
N GLY A 22 6.70 7.57 21.31
CA GLY A 22 6.72 8.98 20.89
C GLY A 22 5.58 9.39 19.94
N GLY A 23 4.57 8.53 19.74
CA GLY A 23 3.42 8.81 18.88
C GLY A 23 3.73 8.77 17.39
N LYS A 24 4.89 8.25 16.98
CA LYS A 24 5.29 8.14 15.57
C LYS A 24 5.04 6.74 15.06
N VAL A 25 4.48 6.63 13.85
CA VAL A 25 4.32 5.34 13.17
C VAL A 25 5.68 4.69 12.96
N HIS A 26 5.78 3.39 13.26
CA HIS A 26 6.98 2.62 12.98
C HIS A 26 7.22 2.52 11.47
N GLY A 27 8.49 2.67 11.05
CA GLY A 27 8.85 2.57 9.63
C GLY A 27 8.41 1.26 8.98
N GLY A 28 8.41 0.15 9.73
CA GLY A 28 7.91 -1.15 9.27
C GLY A 28 6.42 -1.14 8.89
N ALA A 29 5.57 -0.43 9.63
CA ALA A 29 4.15 -0.31 9.31
C ALA A 29 3.95 0.49 8.01
N VAL A 30 4.72 1.57 7.83
CA VAL A 30 4.71 2.35 6.57
C VAL A 30 5.19 1.50 5.40
N MET A 31 6.27 0.72 5.55
CA MET A 31 6.77 -0.18 4.50
C MET A 31 5.73 -1.24 4.13
N LYS A 32 4.99 -1.79 5.10
CA LYS A 32 3.88 -2.72 4.84
C LYS A 32 2.78 -2.06 4.00
N TRP A 33 2.41 -0.82 4.29
CA TRP A 33 1.40 -0.10 3.51
C TRP A 33 1.88 0.18 2.07
N ILE A 34 3.16 0.52 1.90
CA ILE A 34 3.78 0.68 0.59
C ILE A 34 3.73 -0.63 -0.21
N ASP A 35 4.11 -1.74 0.41
CA ASP A 35 4.09 -3.07 -0.23
C ASP A 35 2.66 -3.46 -0.67
N LEU A 36 1.65 -3.24 0.17
CA LEU A 36 0.24 -3.47 -0.19
C LEU A 36 -0.21 -2.62 -1.39
N ALA A 37 0.18 -1.34 -1.43
CA ALA A 37 -0.14 -0.46 -2.55
C ALA A 37 0.57 -0.91 -3.84
N ALA A 38 1.84 -1.31 -3.74
CA ALA A 38 2.62 -1.83 -4.86
C ALA A 38 2.05 -3.15 -5.41
N TYR A 39 1.63 -4.06 -4.53
CA TYR A 39 0.96 -5.30 -4.93
C TYR A 39 -0.34 -5.01 -5.67
N ALA A 40 -1.22 -4.18 -5.11
CA ALA A 40 -2.49 -3.84 -5.75
C ALA A 40 -2.30 -3.16 -7.13
N CYS A 41 -1.30 -2.28 -7.24
CA CYS A 41 -0.96 -1.61 -8.50
C CYS A 41 -0.42 -2.60 -9.56
N SER A 42 0.54 -3.45 -9.19
CA SER A 42 1.16 -4.42 -10.11
C SER A 42 0.18 -5.51 -10.55
N ALA A 43 -0.66 -6.00 -9.64
CA ALA A 43 -1.70 -6.98 -9.96
C ALA A 43 -2.77 -6.37 -10.88
N ALA A 44 -3.22 -5.13 -10.60
CA ALA A 44 -4.18 -4.43 -11.45
C ALA A 44 -3.64 -4.13 -12.85
N TRP A 45 -2.36 -3.74 -12.96
CA TRP A 45 -1.72 -3.47 -14.25
C TRP A 45 -1.49 -4.75 -15.07
N SER A 46 -0.98 -5.81 -14.43
CA SER A 46 -0.61 -7.04 -15.14
C SER A 46 -1.78 -7.98 -15.40
N GLY A 47 -2.87 -7.85 -14.64
CA GLY A 47 -3.97 -8.81 -14.62
C GLY A 47 -3.58 -10.19 -14.08
N LYS A 48 -2.49 -10.28 -13.32
CA LYS A 48 -1.91 -11.54 -12.81
C LYS A 48 -1.53 -11.42 -11.33
N TYR A 49 -1.24 -12.58 -10.74
CA TYR A 49 -0.59 -12.62 -9.43
C TYR A 49 0.84 -12.06 -9.54
N CYS A 50 1.20 -11.18 -8.61
CA CYS A 50 2.50 -10.52 -8.55
C CYS A 50 3.17 -10.75 -7.19
N ILE A 51 4.50 -10.67 -7.16
CA ILE A 51 5.31 -10.74 -5.93
C ILE A 51 6.34 -9.63 -5.92
N THR A 52 6.81 -9.28 -4.73
CA THR A 52 8.02 -8.46 -4.54
C THR A 52 9.25 -9.34 -4.76
N ALA A 53 10.18 -8.89 -5.60
CA ALA A 53 11.36 -9.66 -6.04
C ALA A 53 12.54 -9.62 -5.06
#